data_AF-A0A7C2XJ01-F1
#
_entry.id   AF-A0A7C2XJ01-F1
#
_cell.length_a   1.000
_cell.length_b   1.000
_cell.length_c   1.000
_cell.angle_alpha   90.00
_cell.angle_beta   90.00
_cell.angle_gamma   90.00
#
_symmetry.space_group_name_H-M   'P 1'
#
loop_
_entity.id
_entity.type
_entity.pdbx_description
1 polymer ?
#
loop_
_entity_poly.entity_id
_entity_poly.type
_entity_poly.pdbx_seq_one_letter_code
_entity_poly.pdbx_strand_id
1 'polypeptide(L)' 'MGFGFVGLLLMVLFWGTLIAVAVWLVQALFTRAPQSPGISISEGQTARQILDGRYSRGEISREQYEQMKQDLSGK' A
#
# COMPACT_ATOMS: atom_id res chain seq x y z
N MET A 1 34.18 -8.46 -33.48
CA MET A 1 33.64 -7.22 -32.89
C MET A 1 32.56 -7.59 -31.87
N GLY A 2 32.90 -7.72 -30.58
CA GLY A 2 31.96 -8.23 -29.56
C GLY A 2 32.09 -7.62 -28.16
N PHE A 3 33.10 -6.77 -27.94
CA PHE A 3 33.36 -6.16 -26.63
C PHE A 3 32.39 -5.02 -26.27
N GLY A 4 31.77 -4.36 -27.26
CA GLY A 4 30.81 -3.27 -27.01
C GLY A 4 29.49 -3.75 -26.40
N PHE A 5 29.02 -4.94 -26.77
CA PHE A 5 27.77 -5.51 -26.25
C PHE A 5 27.91 -5.90 -24.78
N VAL A 6 29.03 -6.54 -24.42
CA VAL A 6 29.33 -6.91 -23.03
C VAL A 6 29.43 -5.67 -22.13
N GLY A 7 30.08 -4.60 -22.61
CA GLY A 7 30.15 -3.33 -21.89
C GLY A 7 28.79 -2.68 -21.67
N LEU A 8 27.93 -2.68 -22.70
CA LEU A 8 26.56 -2.15 -22.61
C LEU A 8 25.71 -2.97 -21.62
N LEU A 9 25.82 -4.30 -21.66
CA LEU A 9 25.09 -5.19 -20.76
C LEU A 9 25.49 -4.94 -19.29
N LEU A 10 26.78 -4.83 -19.01
CA LEU A 10 27.29 -4.54 -17.66
C LEU A 10 26.85 -3.16 -17.17
N MET A 11 26.83 -2.16 -18.04
CA MET A 11 26.34 -0.81 -17.73
C MET A 11 24.86 -0.85 -17.33
N VAL A 12 24.01 -1.51 -18.12
CA VAL A 12 22.57 -1.62 -17.84
C VAL A 12 22.32 -2.45 -16.59
N LEU A 13 23.06 -3.55 -16.39
CA LEU A 13 23.00 -4.35 -15.16
C LEU A 13 23.36 -3.50 -13.94
N PHE A 14 24.45 -2.74 -14.00
CA PHE A 14 24.88 -1.89 -12.90
C PHE A 14 23.81 -0.86 -12.52
N TRP A 15 23.28 -0.12 -13.50
CA TRP A 15 22.21 0.86 -13.25
C TRP A 15 20.90 0.21 -12.82
N GLY A 16 20.53 -0.92 -13.44
CA GLY A 16 19.33 -1.68 -13.08
C GLY A 16 19.38 -2.20 -11.66
N THR A 17 20.52 -2.78 -11.24
CA THR A 17 20.74 -3.23 -9.86
C THR A 17 20.73 -2.05 -8.89
N LEU A 18 21.37 -0.93 -9.23
CA LEU A 18 21.36 0.28 -8.39
C LEU A 18 19.93 0.78 -8.14
N ILE A 19 19.13 0.88 -9.20
CA ILE A 19 17.71 1.30 -9.11
C ILE A 19 16.90 0.27 -8.32
N ALA A 20 17.07 -1.03 -8.58
CA ALA A 20 16.35 -2.08 -7.88
C ALA A 20 16.63 -2.04 -6.37
N VAL A 21 17.88 -1.85 -5.96
CA VAL A 21 18.25 -1.71 -4.54
C VAL A 21 17.67 -0.43 -3.94
N ALA A 22 17.70 0.70 -4.66
CA ALA A 22 17.10 1.94 -4.19
C ALA A 22 15.59 1.80 -3.98
N VAL A 23 14.87 1.23 -4.95
CA VAL A 23 13.43 0.96 -4.86
C VAL A 23 13.14 -0.02 -3.73
N TRP A 24 13.92 -1.09 -3.59
CA TRP A 24 13.77 -2.07 -2.51
C TRP A 24 13.99 -1.43 -1.14
N LEU A 25 14.97 -0.53 -0.99
CA LEU A 25 15.23 0.18 0.26
C LEU A 25 14.09 1.14 0.60
N VAL A 26 13.62 1.92 -0.38
CA VAL A 26 12.45 2.78 -0.23
C VAL A 26 11.25 1.93 0.19
N GLN A 27 10.93 0.86 -0.54
CA GLN A 27 9.84 -0.04 -0.19
C GLN A 27 10.03 -0.64 1.21
N ALA A 28 11.21 -1.12 1.58
CA ALA A 28 11.46 -1.67 2.91
C ALA A 28 11.29 -0.64 4.05
N LEU A 29 11.58 0.64 3.79
CA LEU A 29 11.39 1.73 4.76
C LEU A 29 9.93 2.20 4.82
N PHE A 30 9.24 2.30 3.68
CA PHE A 30 7.86 2.77 3.59
C PHE A 30 6.82 1.66 3.85
N THR A 31 7.15 0.39 3.62
CA THR A 31 6.33 -0.80 3.99
C THR A 31 6.49 -1.19 5.47
N ARG A 32 7.33 -0.48 6.23
CA ARG A 32 7.29 -0.51 7.72
C ARG A 32 6.21 0.39 8.30
N ALA A 33 5.64 1.31 7.53
CA ALA A 33 4.29 1.74 7.86
C ALA A 33 3.39 0.52 7.59
N PRO A 34 2.44 0.18 8.47
CA PRO A 34 1.47 -0.89 8.21
C PRO A 34 0.59 -0.47 7.03
N GLN A 35 1.14 -0.57 5.82
CA GLN A 35 0.41 -0.60 4.58
C GLN A 35 -0.17 -2.00 4.53
N SER A 36 -1.36 -2.10 5.14
CA SER A 36 -2.33 -3.13 4.84
C SER A 36 -2.26 -3.44 3.34
N PRO A 37 -2.12 -4.71 2.93
CA PRO A 37 -1.80 -5.07 1.56
C PRO A 37 -2.89 -4.55 0.62
N GLY A 38 -2.58 -3.47 -0.09
CA GLY A 38 -3.42 -2.91 -1.14
C GLY A 38 -3.30 -3.73 -2.42
N ILE A 39 -3.86 -4.94 -2.45
CA ILE A 39 -4.38 -5.58 -3.68
C ILE A 39 -5.73 -6.24 -3.35
N SER A 40 -6.62 -5.43 -2.79
CA SER A 40 -8.06 -5.57 -2.95
C SER A 40 -8.64 -4.21 -2.60
N ILE A 41 -8.96 -3.42 -3.62
CA ILE A 41 -9.87 -2.29 -3.49
C ILE A 41 -11.26 -2.90 -3.21
N SER A 42 -11.44 -3.45 -2.01
CA SER A 42 -12.75 -3.72 -1.44
C SER A 42 -13.17 -2.41 -0.82
N GLU A 43 -14.07 -1.68 -1.50
CA GLU A 43 -14.80 -0.50 -1.00
C GLU A 43 -15.15 -0.59 0.51
N GLY A 44 -15.43 -1.79 1.02
CA GLY A 44 -15.73 -2.05 2.42
C GLY A 44 -14.60 -1.72 3.43
N GLN A 45 -13.31 -1.86 3.06
CA GLN A 45 -12.22 -1.48 3.97
C GLN A 45 -12.11 0.04 4.11
N THR A 46 -12.26 0.79 3.01
CA THR A 46 -12.28 2.26 3.04
C THR A 46 -13.48 2.77 3.81
N ALA A 47 -14.67 2.18 3.59
CA ALA A 47 -15.89 2.59 4.30
C ALA A 47 -15.79 2.36 5.82
N ARG A 48 -15.26 1.21 6.26
CA ARG A 48 -15.02 0.95 7.69
C ARG A 48 -13.98 1.87 8.30
N GLN A 49 -12.89 2.15 7.59
CA GLN A 49 -11.83 3.03 8.09
C GLN A 49 -12.30 4.48 8.25
N ILE A 50 -13.19 4.95 7.36
CA ILE A 50 -13.87 6.25 7.51
C ILE A 50 -14.81 6.24 8.72
N LEU A 51 -15.58 5.15 8.90
CA LEU A 51 -16.52 5.02 10.02
C LEU A 51 -15.81 5.02 11.39
N ASP A 52 -14.75 4.23 11.53
CA ASP A 52 -13.90 4.20 12.74
C ASP A 52 -13.27 5.59 13.01
N GLY A 53 -12.88 6.30 11.95
CA GLY A 53 -12.36 7.65 12.03
C GLY A 53 -13.38 8.70 12.52
N ARG A 54 -14.67 8.51 12.26
CA ARG A 54 -15.74 9.40 12.76
C ARG A 54 -16.15 9.07 14.19
N TYR A 55 -16.18 7.77 14.53
CA TYR A 55 -16.45 7.33 15.90
C TYR A 55 -15.38 7.82 16.89
N SER A 56 -14.11 7.69 16.51
CA SER A 56 -12.98 8.21 17.32
C SER A 56 -12.97 9.73 17.47
N ARG A 57 -13.52 10.46 16.49
CA ARG A 57 -13.76 11.91 16.60
C ARG A 57 -14.99 12.26 17.44
N GLY A 58 -15.82 11.28 17.80
CA GLY A 58 -17.08 11.49 18.53
C GLY A 58 -18.18 12.12 17.67
N GLU A 59 -18.02 12.13 16.34
CA GLU A 59 -19.03 12.69 15.41
C GLU A 59 -20.26 11.78 15.28
N ILE A 60 -20.13 10.50 15.63
CA ILE A 60 -21.20 9.51 15.58
C ILE A 60 -21.30 8.80 16.93
N SER A 61 -22.54 8.47 17.33
CA SER A 61 -22.78 7.71 18.55
C SER A 61 -22.49 6.21 18.33
N ARG A 62 -22.39 5.45 19.43
CA ARG A 62 -22.14 4.00 19.36
C ARG A 62 -23.26 3.27 18.62
N GLU A 63 -24.50 3.69 18.81
CA GLU A 63 -25.66 3.08 18.17
C GLU A 63 -25.61 3.27 16.65
N GLN A 64 -25.24 4.48 16.20
CA GLN A 64 -25.05 4.79 14.79
C GLN A 64 -23.87 4.01 14.17
N TYR A 65 -22.78 3.87 14.93
CA TYR A 65 -21.62 3.07 14.53
C TYR A 65 -21.98 1.60 14.32
N GLU A 66 -22.74 1.00 15.23
CA GLU A 66 -23.13 -0.41 15.15
C GLU A 66 -24.06 -0.69 13.96
N GLN A 67 -25.02 0.21 13.67
CA GLN A 67 -25.89 0.11 12.49
C GLN A 67 -25.07 0.16 11.18
N MET A 68 -24.23 1.18 11.02
CA MET A 68 -23.41 1.33 9.81
C MET A 68 -22.41 0.19 9.64
N LYS A 69 -21.87 -0.36 10.74
CA LYS A 69 -20.97 -1.51 10.71
C LYS A 69 -21.68 -2.78 10.23
N GLN A 70 -22.94 -2.98 10.62
CA GLN A 70 -23.77 -4.10 10.16
C GLN A 70 -24.06 -3.97 8.66
N ASP A 71 -24.48 -2.78 8.21
CA ASP A 71 -24.75 -2.49 6.80
C ASP A 71 -23.52 -2.73 5.91
N LEU A 72 -22.34 -2.33 6.37
CA LEU A 72 -21.07 -2.56 5.66
C LEU A 72 -20.58 -4.02 5.72
N SER A 73 -21.13 -4.85 6.61
CA SER A 73 -20.78 -6.27 6.75
C SER A 73 -21.71 -7.23 6.03
N GLY A 74 -22.93 -6.78 5.70
CA GLY A 74 -23.99 -7.61 5.13
C GLY A 74 -24.01 -7.66 3.59
N LYS A 75 -22.91 -7.34 2.92
CA LYS A 75 -22.78 -7.39 1.45
C LYS A 75 -21.80 -8.45 1.02
#